data_AF-A0A8J8Q7E0-F1
#
_entry.id   AF-A0A8J8Q7E0-F1
#
_cell.length_a   1.000
_cell.length_b   1.000
_cell.length_c   1.000
_cell.angle_alpha   90.00
_cell.angle_beta   90.00
_cell.angle_gamma   90.00
#
_symmetry.space_group_name_H-M   'P 1'
#
loop_
_entity.id
_entity.type
_entity.pdbx_description
1 polymer ?
#
loop_
_entity_poly.entity_id
_entity_poly.type
_entity_poly.pdbx_seq_one_letter_code
_entity_poly.pdbx_strand_id
1 'polypeptide(L)'
;SFLVWMHHMFLTTINLEIKTLMMATTIGISLPFDLIVFALIYTMVKGRVRFTTPFLFALGALVLFILGGITGVFLGAVVLDYEFRGTYWVVAHFHYVMASGVTALVGGLYYWWPKITGKMYSETLGKLNFAVYFVGFNLLYFPQFIAWETPRRVFHYAEGVQFYHQLSTVGAFVFGASFLIMFATFAHSWVAGPRAPENPWEFSRTAEWAIPSPPPLENWDGRPSYASGSLEFVDDSAAATDGGAAHSEGTTAGVSTAGEEEHADHASIWPLGVGFGLFVFFLGLTGITPYTVDFAEGTGVAPEGLVGTGAEPNIVYPVLTALGVVILAYTLFHFGREQFVVPEMAIAERWPFGGVGNTKFGVWVFLASDVVVFGAVIGGYIFMRLHAGWGDWTRVPFASWPGLLNTYVLLTSSFTVVLALVMAERQNKRGLFASLGATLLLGLTFMGVKAYEYGYKFSIGEYWWTSIEHSIYFVTTGLHALHVILGLLIAIFMLYRIWSIDAYLEDHRPVEFFGLYWHFVDIVWVFLFPLFYLM
;
A
#
# COMPACT_ATOMS: atom_id res chain seq x y z
N SER A 1 -10.83 10.77 -5.17
CA SER A 1 -11.21 9.41 -4.78
C SER A 1 -11.61 9.26 -3.31
N PHE A 2 -11.13 10.09 -2.39
CA PHE A 2 -11.46 9.99 -0.95
C PHE A 2 -12.84 10.52 -0.54
N LEU A 3 -13.71 10.94 -1.47
CA LEU A 3 -15.02 11.53 -1.16
C LEU A 3 -16.19 10.82 -1.87
N VAL A 4 -16.01 9.54 -2.24
CA VAL A 4 -17.01 8.80 -3.03
C VAL A 4 -17.35 7.42 -2.48
N TRP A 5 -16.63 6.94 -1.46
CA TRP A 5 -16.70 5.55 -1.00
C TRP A 5 -18.12 5.13 -0.59
N MET A 6 -18.93 6.06 -0.08
CA MET A 6 -20.29 5.80 0.38
C MET A 6 -21.28 5.52 -0.76
N HIS A 7 -20.91 5.67 -2.03
CA HIS A 7 -21.78 5.22 -3.12
C HIS A 7 -22.04 3.71 -3.03
N HIS A 8 -21.14 2.93 -2.44
CA HIS A 8 -21.34 1.50 -2.19
C HIS A 8 -22.38 1.20 -1.09
N MET A 9 -22.92 2.23 -0.43
CA MET A 9 -23.79 2.14 0.74
C MET A 9 -25.15 2.80 0.52
N PHE A 10 -25.55 3.14 -0.71
CA PHE A 10 -26.81 3.86 -0.95
C PHE A 10 -28.06 3.12 -0.47
N LEU A 11 -28.05 1.78 -0.41
CA LEU A 11 -29.16 1.00 0.18
C LEU A 11 -29.15 0.96 1.72
N THR A 12 -28.14 1.52 2.37
CA THR A 12 -28.12 1.63 3.85
C THR A 12 -28.95 2.83 4.33
N THR A 13 -29.06 2.97 5.64
CA THR A 13 -29.85 4.00 6.34
C THR A 13 -29.25 5.40 6.33
N ILE A 14 -28.24 5.67 5.49
CA ILE A 14 -27.67 7.02 5.30
C ILE A 14 -28.78 7.99 4.87
N ASN A 15 -28.75 9.21 5.42
CA ASN A 15 -29.71 10.26 5.06
C ASN A 15 -29.59 10.72 3.59
N LEU A 16 -30.63 11.38 3.08
CA LEU A 16 -30.69 11.74 1.67
C LEU A 16 -29.65 12.82 1.30
N GLU A 17 -29.32 13.71 2.21
CA GLU A 17 -28.35 14.80 1.99
C GLU A 17 -26.96 14.24 1.70
N ILE A 18 -26.48 13.29 2.52
CA ILE A 18 -25.18 12.65 2.31
C ILE A 18 -25.22 11.77 1.05
N LYS A 19 -26.31 11.03 0.81
CA LYS A 19 -26.47 10.27 -0.45
C LYS A 19 -26.36 11.18 -1.67
N THR A 20 -26.99 12.35 -1.63
CA THR A 20 -26.97 13.34 -2.72
C THR A 20 -25.56 13.90 -2.94
N LEU A 21 -24.85 14.24 -1.86
CA LEU A 21 -23.45 14.68 -1.94
C LEU A 21 -22.55 13.59 -2.56
N MET A 22 -22.70 12.35 -2.11
CA MET A 22 -21.91 11.20 -2.57
C MET A 22 -22.23 10.83 -4.01
N MET A 23 -23.48 10.97 -4.44
CA MET A 23 -23.89 10.87 -5.83
C MET A 23 -23.21 11.93 -6.70
N ALA A 24 -23.31 13.20 -6.30
CA ALA A 24 -22.73 14.31 -7.06
C ALA A 24 -21.20 14.17 -7.21
N THR A 25 -20.51 13.83 -6.13
CA THR A 25 -19.04 13.61 -6.14
C THR A 25 -18.66 12.35 -6.92
N THR A 26 -19.44 11.27 -6.86
CA THR A 26 -19.20 10.04 -7.63
C THR A 26 -19.38 10.27 -9.12
N ILE A 27 -20.48 10.91 -9.52
CA ILE A 27 -20.70 11.29 -10.93
C ILE A 27 -19.61 12.27 -11.37
N GLY A 28 -19.20 13.21 -10.51
CA GLY A 28 -18.12 14.15 -10.82
C GLY A 28 -16.76 13.51 -11.13
N ILE A 29 -16.49 12.28 -10.68
CA ILE A 29 -15.26 11.53 -11.06
C ILE A 29 -15.24 11.21 -12.56
N SER A 30 -16.39 11.16 -13.24
CA SER A 30 -16.43 10.92 -14.68
C SER A 30 -15.73 12.02 -15.48
N LEU A 31 -15.64 13.26 -14.96
CA LEU A 31 -15.04 14.38 -15.70
C LEU A 31 -13.52 14.21 -15.93
N PRO A 32 -12.66 13.97 -14.91
CA PRO A 32 -11.27 13.61 -15.15
C PRO A 32 -11.10 12.36 -16.02
N PHE A 33 -11.99 11.37 -15.85
CA PHE A 33 -11.99 10.15 -16.66
C PHE A 33 -12.22 10.48 -18.15
N ASP A 34 -13.22 11.31 -18.46
CA ASP A 34 -13.56 11.70 -19.84
C ASP A 34 -12.37 12.40 -20.49
N LEU A 35 -11.70 13.31 -19.77
CA LEU A 35 -10.51 14.00 -20.26
C LEU A 35 -9.39 13.01 -20.64
N ILE A 36 -9.14 11.99 -19.82
CA ILE A 36 -8.14 10.95 -20.10
C ILE A 36 -8.54 10.14 -21.33
N VAL A 37 -9.80 9.71 -21.42
CA VAL A 37 -10.31 8.96 -22.58
C VAL A 37 -10.18 9.77 -23.87
N PHE A 38 -10.59 11.05 -23.86
CA PHE A 38 -10.42 11.92 -25.01
C PHE A 38 -8.95 12.10 -25.38
N ALA A 39 -8.06 12.32 -24.41
CA ALA A 39 -6.62 12.44 -24.68
C ALA A 39 -6.04 11.19 -25.34
N LEU A 40 -6.44 9.99 -24.89
CA LEU A 40 -6.02 8.72 -25.50
C LEU A 40 -6.58 8.56 -26.93
N ILE A 41 -7.86 8.90 -27.14
CA ILE A 41 -8.48 8.87 -28.48
C ILE A 41 -7.78 9.86 -29.42
N TYR A 42 -7.56 11.11 -28.99
CA TYR A 42 -6.89 12.13 -29.80
C TYR A 42 -5.45 11.73 -30.16
N THR A 43 -4.73 11.06 -29.26
CA THR A 43 -3.40 10.51 -29.52
C THR A 43 -3.43 9.51 -30.67
N MET A 44 -4.45 8.65 -30.74
CA MET A 44 -4.60 7.66 -31.81
C MET A 44 -5.07 8.28 -33.13
N VAL A 45 -6.06 9.19 -33.08
CA VAL A 45 -6.66 9.82 -34.27
C VAL A 45 -5.65 10.67 -35.04
N LYS A 46 -4.74 11.35 -34.35
CA LYS A 46 -3.68 12.15 -34.99
C LYS A 46 -2.44 11.34 -35.38
N GLY A 47 -2.38 10.06 -35.00
CA GLY A 47 -1.22 9.20 -35.20
C GLY A 47 -1.34 8.26 -36.39
N ARG A 48 -0.27 7.49 -36.63
CA ARG A 48 -0.29 6.31 -37.52
C ARG A 48 -0.19 5.05 -36.67
N VAL A 49 -1.28 4.32 -36.56
CA VAL A 49 -1.41 3.20 -35.64
C VAL A 49 -0.84 1.92 -36.26
N ARG A 50 0.01 1.21 -35.50
CA ARG A 50 0.44 -0.16 -35.79
C ARG A 50 -0.33 -1.12 -34.88
N PHE A 51 -1.06 -2.05 -35.48
CA PHE A 51 -1.83 -3.08 -34.75
C PHE A 51 -0.93 -4.23 -34.28
N THR A 52 -0.01 -3.93 -33.38
CA THR A 52 0.78 -4.91 -32.62
C THR A 52 -0.04 -5.48 -31.47
N THR A 53 0.37 -6.62 -30.94
CA THR A 53 -0.32 -7.26 -29.80
C THR A 53 -0.51 -6.31 -28.60
N PRO A 54 0.51 -5.56 -28.12
CA PRO A 54 0.33 -4.64 -27.00
C PRO A 54 -0.69 -3.53 -27.29
N PHE A 55 -0.68 -3.01 -28.52
CA PHE A 55 -1.64 -1.98 -28.94
C PHE A 55 -3.08 -2.52 -28.94
N LEU A 56 -3.30 -3.75 -29.42
CA LEU A 56 -4.63 -4.36 -29.41
C LEU A 56 -5.17 -4.50 -27.98
N PHE A 57 -4.36 -4.98 -27.04
CA PHE A 57 -4.74 -5.04 -25.63
C PHE A 57 -4.97 -3.65 -25.02
N ALA A 58 -4.14 -2.65 -25.33
CA ALA A 58 -4.34 -1.28 -24.85
C ALA A 58 -5.65 -0.66 -25.40
N LEU A 59 -5.93 -0.86 -26.69
CA LEU A 59 -7.17 -0.41 -27.32
C LEU A 59 -8.38 -1.17 -26.76
N GLY A 60 -8.26 -2.48 -26.58
CA GLY A 60 -9.29 -3.31 -25.95
C GLY A 60 -9.59 -2.85 -24.53
N ALA A 61 -8.56 -2.58 -23.74
CA ALA A 61 -8.69 -2.00 -22.40
C ALA A 61 -9.48 -0.69 -22.45
N LEU A 62 -9.13 0.24 -23.33
CA LEU A 62 -9.86 1.50 -23.50
C LEU A 62 -11.34 1.28 -23.85
N VAL A 63 -11.65 0.37 -24.78
CA VAL A 63 -13.04 0.05 -25.17
C VAL A 63 -13.82 -0.53 -23.99
N LEU A 64 -13.25 -1.50 -23.28
CA LEU A 64 -13.90 -2.10 -22.10
C LEU A 64 -14.10 -1.06 -20.99
N PHE A 65 -13.12 -0.17 -20.78
CA PHE A 65 -13.17 0.88 -19.78
C PHE A 65 -14.25 1.92 -20.08
N ILE A 66 -14.46 2.27 -21.36
CA ILE A 66 -15.56 3.18 -21.77
C ILE A 66 -16.92 2.55 -21.46
N LEU A 67 -17.14 1.29 -21.83
CA LEU A 67 -18.39 0.58 -21.53
C LEU A 67 -18.63 0.43 -20.02
N GLY A 68 -17.56 0.11 -19.27
CA GLY A 68 -17.57 0.08 -17.81
C GLY A 68 -17.89 1.44 -17.20
N GLY A 69 -17.24 2.51 -17.68
CA GLY A 69 -17.47 3.88 -17.20
C GLY A 69 -18.92 4.33 -17.40
N ILE A 70 -19.48 4.10 -18.59
CA ILE A 70 -20.89 4.42 -18.90
C ILE A 70 -21.83 3.72 -17.91
N THR A 71 -21.65 2.41 -17.72
CA THR A 71 -22.51 1.63 -16.80
C THR A 71 -22.31 1.99 -15.32
N GLY A 72 -21.16 2.57 -14.96
CA GLY A 72 -20.86 3.06 -13.61
C GLY A 72 -21.63 4.31 -13.23
N VAL A 73 -21.94 5.18 -14.20
CA VAL A 73 -22.76 6.38 -13.97
C VAL A 73 -24.16 5.99 -13.46
N PHE A 74 -24.72 4.87 -13.95
CA PHE A 74 -26.00 4.34 -13.47
C PHE A 74 -25.92 3.97 -11.98
N LEU A 75 -24.83 3.35 -11.55
CA LEU A 75 -24.59 3.00 -10.13
C LEU A 75 -24.20 4.20 -9.26
N GLY A 76 -23.75 5.29 -9.88
CA GLY A 76 -23.52 6.57 -9.21
C GLY A 76 -24.81 7.30 -8.89
N ALA A 77 -25.88 7.08 -9.66
CA ALA A 77 -27.18 7.70 -9.47
C ALA A 77 -28.03 6.93 -8.45
N VAL A 78 -28.39 7.56 -7.32
CA VAL A 78 -29.09 6.91 -6.19
C VAL A 78 -30.35 6.15 -6.63
N VAL A 79 -31.17 6.76 -7.51
CA VAL A 79 -32.44 6.17 -7.97
C VAL A 79 -32.21 4.87 -8.74
N LEU A 80 -31.23 4.86 -9.64
CA LEU A 80 -30.90 3.69 -10.45
C LEU A 80 -30.15 2.64 -9.64
N ASP A 81 -29.31 3.08 -8.71
CA ASP A 81 -28.61 2.16 -7.82
C ASP A 81 -29.57 1.36 -6.95
N TYR A 82 -30.73 1.91 -6.56
CA TYR A 82 -31.71 1.15 -5.79
C TYR A 82 -32.23 -0.09 -6.54
N GLU A 83 -32.32 -0.02 -7.86
CA GLU A 83 -32.72 -1.15 -8.71
C GLU A 83 -31.56 -2.11 -9.00
N PHE A 84 -30.37 -1.57 -9.26
CA PHE A 84 -29.22 -2.38 -9.69
C PHE A 84 -28.35 -2.92 -8.55
N ARG A 85 -28.44 -2.35 -7.35
CA ARG A 85 -27.58 -2.71 -6.23
C ARG A 85 -27.82 -4.16 -5.81
N GLY A 86 -26.73 -4.92 -5.74
CA GLY A 86 -26.79 -6.32 -5.33
C GLY A 86 -27.16 -7.28 -6.45
N THR A 87 -27.29 -6.80 -7.68
CA THR A 87 -27.65 -7.63 -8.84
C THR A 87 -26.47 -7.87 -9.78
N TYR A 88 -26.70 -8.63 -10.85
CA TYR A 88 -25.69 -8.90 -11.87
C TYR A 88 -25.29 -7.66 -12.69
N TRP A 89 -26.05 -6.56 -12.65
CA TRP A 89 -25.60 -5.27 -13.22
C TRP A 89 -24.30 -4.79 -12.58
N VAL A 90 -24.22 -4.82 -11.24
CA VAL A 90 -23.01 -4.43 -10.48
C VAL A 90 -21.85 -5.37 -10.81
N VAL A 91 -22.13 -6.66 -10.97
CA VAL A 91 -21.11 -7.66 -11.33
C VAL A 91 -20.55 -7.35 -12.72
N ALA A 92 -21.40 -7.20 -13.72
CA ALA A 92 -20.98 -6.90 -15.08
C ALA A 92 -20.22 -5.57 -15.16
N HIS A 93 -20.78 -4.49 -14.62
CA HIS A 93 -20.14 -3.17 -14.58
C HIS A 93 -18.72 -3.23 -14.00
N PHE A 94 -18.58 -3.80 -12.79
CA PHE A 94 -17.30 -3.87 -12.10
C PHE A 94 -16.28 -4.68 -12.90
N HIS A 95 -16.69 -5.79 -13.52
CA HIS A 95 -15.77 -6.58 -14.34
C HIS A 95 -15.37 -5.85 -15.62
N TYR A 96 -16.24 -5.07 -16.27
CA TYR A 96 -15.83 -4.23 -17.41
C TYR A 96 -14.75 -3.22 -17.00
N VAL A 97 -14.92 -2.56 -15.85
CA VAL A 97 -13.94 -1.59 -15.33
C VAL A 97 -12.65 -2.28 -14.89
N MET A 98 -12.71 -3.28 -14.02
CA MET A 98 -11.50 -3.95 -13.51
C MET A 98 -10.77 -4.76 -14.56
N ALA A 99 -11.49 -5.47 -15.43
CA ALA A 99 -10.86 -6.23 -16.49
C ALA A 99 -10.24 -5.33 -17.54
N SER A 100 -10.68 -4.07 -17.71
CA SER A 100 -9.93 -3.11 -18.52
C SER A 100 -8.51 -2.92 -17.98
N GLY A 101 -8.35 -2.81 -16.65
CA GLY A 101 -7.05 -2.78 -15.98
C GLY A 101 -6.25 -4.06 -16.20
N VAL A 102 -6.89 -5.23 -16.05
CA VAL A 102 -6.24 -6.53 -16.35
C VAL A 102 -5.83 -6.64 -17.82
N THR A 103 -6.66 -6.15 -18.74
CA THR A 103 -6.39 -6.15 -20.18
C THR A 103 -5.18 -5.25 -20.49
N ALA A 104 -5.09 -4.09 -19.84
CA ALA A 104 -3.91 -3.22 -19.94
C ALA A 104 -2.67 -3.87 -19.32
N LEU A 105 -2.79 -4.60 -18.20
CA LEU A 105 -1.69 -5.36 -17.60
C LEU A 105 -1.18 -6.46 -18.54
N VAL A 106 -2.08 -7.22 -19.17
CA VAL A 106 -1.70 -8.22 -20.20
C VAL A 106 -1.04 -7.55 -21.40
N GLY A 107 -1.56 -6.40 -21.85
CA GLY A 107 -0.92 -5.59 -22.88
C GLY A 107 0.48 -5.12 -22.48
N GLY A 108 0.66 -4.71 -21.23
CA GLY A 108 1.95 -4.35 -20.63
C GLY A 108 2.91 -5.53 -20.57
N LEU A 109 2.43 -6.73 -20.21
CA LEU A 109 3.22 -7.95 -20.28
C LEU A 109 3.74 -8.19 -21.69
N TYR A 110 2.89 -8.12 -22.72
CA TYR A 110 3.35 -8.21 -24.11
C TYR A 110 4.32 -7.06 -24.48
N TYR A 111 4.07 -5.84 -24.02
CA TYR A 111 4.93 -4.68 -24.32
C TYR A 111 6.34 -4.82 -23.75
N TRP A 112 6.47 -5.24 -22.49
CA TRP A 112 7.75 -5.35 -21.78
C TRP A 112 8.34 -6.76 -21.78
N TRP A 113 7.64 -7.77 -22.28
CA TRP A 113 8.19 -9.14 -22.41
C TRP A 113 9.58 -9.19 -23.06
N PRO A 114 9.85 -8.46 -24.17
CA PRO A 114 11.18 -8.44 -24.77
C PRO A 114 12.24 -7.83 -23.85
N LYS A 115 11.88 -6.81 -23.07
CA LYS A 115 12.77 -6.14 -22.12
C LYS A 115 13.09 -7.03 -20.92
N ILE A 116 12.11 -7.78 -20.42
CA ILE A 116 12.29 -8.66 -19.25
C ILE A 116 13.10 -9.91 -19.64
N THR A 117 12.83 -10.49 -20.81
CA THR A 117 13.31 -11.84 -21.16
C THR A 117 14.43 -11.86 -22.20
N GLY A 118 14.64 -10.75 -22.92
CA GLY A 118 15.53 -10.71 -24.09
C GLY A 118 15.02 -11.52 -25.29
N LYS A 119 13.75 -11.95 -25.28
CA LYS A 119 13.13 -12.77 -26.33
C LYS A 119 11.86 -12.13 -26.88
N MET A 120 11.65 -12.25 -28.20
CA MET A 120 10.39 -11.86 -28.82
C MET A 120 9.38 -13.02 -28.82
N TYR A 121 8.12 -12.68 -28.63
CA TYR A 121 7.01 -13.61 -28.78
C TYR A 121 6.47 -13.59 -30.23
N SER A 122 5.63 -14.58 -30.57
CA SER A 122 4.96 -14.62 -31.87
C SER A 122 3.78 -13.64 -31.89
N GLU A 123 3.84 -12.63 -32.76
CA GLU A 123 2.74 -11.67 -32.94
C GLU A 123 1.44 -12.34 -33.40
N THR A 124 1.51 -13.43 -34.17
CA THR A 124 0.30 -14.17 -34.59
C THR A 124 -0.40 -14.81 -33.39
N LEU A 125 0.37 -15.43 -32.48
CA LEU A 125 -0.18 -16.03 -31.27
C LEU A 125 -0.65 -14.96 -30.28
N GLY A 126 0.05 -13.83 -30.17
CA GLY A 126 -0.38 -12.69 -29.37
C GLY A 126 -1.70 -12.08 -29.84
N LYS A 127 -1.89 -11.92 -31.16
CA LYS A 127 -3.14 -11.46 -31.76
C LYS A 127 -4.28 -12.47 -31.61
N LEU A 128 -3.98 -13.76 -31.75
CA LEU A 128 -4.94 -14.83 -31.47
C LEU A 128 -5.39 -14.79 -30.01
N ASN A 129 -4.45 -14.66 -29.07
CA ASN A 129 -4.74 -14.49 -27.66
C ASN A 129 -5.68 -13.29 -27.46
N PHE A 130 -5.35 -12.11 -27.98
CA PHE A 130 -6.20 -10.93 -27.88
C PHE A 130 -7.63 -11.19 -28.39
N ALA A 131 -7.78 -11.81 -29.57
CA ALA A 131 -9.10 -12.07 -30.15
C ALA A 131 -9.95 -12.99 -29.25
N VAL A 132 -9.36 -14.10 -28.78
CA VAL A 132 -10.05 -15.06 -27.89
C VAL A 132 -10.35 -14.42 -26.53
N TYR A 133 -9.41 -13.67 -25.98
CA TYR A 133 -9.55 -12.93 -24.72
C TYR A 133 -10.69 -11.91 -24.81
N PHE A 134 -10.68 -11.05 -25.83
CA PHE A 134 -11.64 -9.95 -25.94
C PHE A 134 -13.05 -10.44 -26.23
N VAL A 135 -13.19 -11.44 -27.11
CA VAL A 135 -14.49 -12.07 -27.39
C VAL A 135 -14.98 -12.85 -26.18
N GLY A 136 -14.13 -13.66 -25.55
CA GLY A 136 -14.48 -14.43 -24.36
C GLY A 136 -14.95 -13.55 -23.20
N PHE A 137 -14.26 -12.43 -22.96
CA PHE A 137 -14.62 -11.47 -21.93
C PHE A 137 -16.01 -10.86 -22.17
N ASN A 138 -16.28 -10.37 -23.39
CA ASN A 138 -17.58 -9.78 -23.71
C ASN A 138 -18.68 -10.85 -23.69
N LEU A 139 -18.41 -12.06 -24.18
CA LEU A 139 -19.36 -13.17 -24.12
C LEU A 139 -19.67 -13.59 -22.67
N LEU A 140 -18.71 -13.42 -21.77
CA LEU A 140 -18.86 -13.69 -20.34
C LEU A 140 -19.73 -12.62 -19.67
N TYR A 141 -19.34 -11.34 -19.73
CA TYR A 141 -19.96 -10.31 -18.88
C TYR A 141 -21.06 -9.49 -19.57
N PHE A 142 -21.08 -9.36 -20.89
CA PHE A 142 -22.14 -8.60 -21.57
C PHE A 142 -23.54 -9.19 -21.32
N PRO A 143 -23.76 -10.53 -21.41
CA PRO A 143 -25.07 -11.12 -21.13
C PRO A 143 -25.57 -10.85 -19.71
N GLN A 144 -24.67 -10.61 -18.76
CA GLN A 144 -25.03 -10.32 -17.38
C GLN A 144 -25.68 -8.94 -17.20
N PHE A 145 -25.44 -7.98 -18.10
CA PHE A 145 -26.23 -6.73 -18.14
C PHE A 145 -27.67 -6.97 -18.55
N ILE A 146 -27.94 -8.03 -19.33
CA ILE A 146 -29.30 -8.39 -19.75
C ILE A 146 -29.98 -9.22 -18.65
N ALA A 147 -29.26 -10.19 -18.08
CA ALA A 147 -29.73 -10.99 -16.94
C ALA A 147 -29.62 -10.24 -15.59
N TRP A 148 -29.63 -8.91 -15.61
CA TRP A 148 -29.26 -8.10 -14.46
C TRP A 148 -30.17 -8.31 -13.27
N GLU A 149 -31.46 -8.62 -13.47
CA GLU A 149 -32.43 -8.89 -12.39
C GLU A 149 -32.02 -10.07 -11.49
N THR A 150 -31.09 -10.91 -11.96
CA THR A 150 -30.51 -11.96 -11.12
C THR A 150 -29.74 -11.32 -9.96
N PRO A 151 -30.05 -11.65 -8.69
CA PRO A 151 -29.23 -11.23 -7.57
C PRO A 151 -27.83 -11.85 -7.66
N ARG A 152 -26.78 -11.12 -7.28
CA ARG A 152 -25.42 -11.69 -7.19
C ARG A 152 -25.32 -12.64 -5.99
N ARG A 153 -24.35 -13.56 -6.00
CA ARG A 153 -24.08 -14.54 -4.92
C ARG A 153 -25.21 -15.55 -4.68
N VAL A 154 -25.92 -15.92 -5.74
CA VAL A 154 -26.90 -17.00 -5.73
C VAL A 154 -26.37 -18.19 -6.53
N PHE A 155 -26.73 -19.41 -6.12
CA PHE A 155 -26.36 -20.64 -6.82
C PHE A 155 -27.43 -21.09 -7.84
N HIS A 156 -28.60 -20.46 -7.84
CA HIS A 156 -29.70 -20.75 -8.75
C HIS A 156 -30.35 -19.45 -9.25
N TYR A 157 -30.86 -19.46 -10.47
CA TYR A 157 -31.50 -18.32 -11.13
C TYR A 157 -32.84 -18.72 -11.75
N ALA A 158 -33.64 -17.74 -12.16
CA ALA A 158 -34.91 -17.99 -12.82
C ALA A 158 -34.72 -18.57 -14.23
N GLU A 159 -35.63 -19.44 -14.67
CA GLU A 159 -35.55 -20.12 -15.96
C GLU A 159 -35.53 -19.12 -17.14
N GLY A 160 -36.25 -18.00 -17.04
CA GLY A 160 -36.32 -16.97 -18.09
C GLY A 160 -34.99 -16.30 -18.45
N VAL A 161 -34.00 -16.33 -17.55
CA VAL A 161 -32.65 -15.76 -17.79
C VAL A 161 -31.59 -16.83 -18.05
N GLN A 162 -31.99 -18.12 -18.11
CA GLN A 162 -31.08 -19.25 -18.24
C GLN A 162 -30.18 -19.15 -19.48
N PHE A 163 -30.73 -18.71 -20.61
CA PHE A 163 -29.97 -18.56 -21.86
C PHE A 163 -28.77 -17.62 -21.68
N TYR A 164 -28.96 -16.48 -21.02
CA TYR A 164 -27.91 -15.50 -20.80
C TYR A 164 -26.82 -16.01 -19.84
N HIS A 165 -27.21 -16.76 -18.80
CA HIS A 165 -26.25 -17.40 -17.88
C HIS A 165 -25.46 -18.53 -18.56
N GLN A 166 -26.09 -19.30 -19.45
CA GLN A 166 -25.40 -20.31 -20.26
C GLN A 166 -24.42 -19.66 -21.25
N LEU A 167 -24.83 -18.56 -21.90
CA LEU A 167 -23.95 -17.79 -22.78
C LEU A 167 -22.75 -17.22 -22.02
N SER A 168 -23.00 -16.64 -20.84
CA SER A 168 -21.98 -16.16 -19.91
C SER A 168 -21.00 -17.29 -19.54
N THR A 169 -21.51 -18.49 -19.25
CA THR A 169 -20.69 -19.68 -18.93
C THR A 169 -19.78 -20.10 -20.08
N VAL A 170 -20.30 -20.11 -21.32
CA VAL A 170 -19.47 -20.37 -22.51
C VAL A 170 -18.39 -19.31 -22.66
N GLY A 171 -18.75 -18.03 -22.46
CA GLY A 171 -17.79 -16.92 -22.40
C GLY A 171 -16.70 -17.14 -21.36
N ALA A 172 -17.03 -17.67 -20.18
CA ALA A 172 -16.07 -17.99 -19.13
C ALA A 172 -15.01 -19.00 -19.60
N PHE A 173 -15.44 -20.08 -20.27
CA PHE A 173 -14.50 -21.09 -20.80
C PHE A 173 -13.63 -20.52 -21.93
N VAL A 174 -14.20 -19.73 -22.82
CA VAL A 174 -13.44 -19.07 -23.91
C VAL A 174 -12.43 -18.08 -23.32
N PHE A 175 -12.83 -17.29 -22.34
CA PHE A 175 -11.96 -16.35 -21.64
C PHE A 175 -10.85 -17.08 -20.89
N GLY A 176 -11.15 -18.16 -20.16
CA GLY A 176 -10.16 -19.00 -19.50
C GLY A 176 -9.15 -19.62 -20.49
N ALA A 177 -9.63 -20.09 -21.65
CA ALA A 177 -8.77 -20.61 -22.70
C ALA A 177 -7.79 -19.56 -23.26
N SER A 178 -8.17 -18.28 -23.28
CA SER A 178 -7.25 -17.20 -23.70
C SER A 178 -6.00 -17.11 -22.83
N PHE A 179 -6.12 -17.32 -21.51
CA PHE A 179 -4.96 -17.35 -20.62
C PHE A 179 -4.05 -18.55 -20.91
N LEU A 180 -4.61 -19.70 -21.30
CA LEU A 180 -3.79 -20.84 -21.74
C LEU A 180 -3.01 -20.52 -23.01
N ILE A 181 -3.64 -19.82 -23.97
CA ILE A 181 -2.95 -19.31 -25.18
C ILE A 181 -1.85 -18.33 -24.79
N MET A 182 -2.10 -17.42 -23.84
CA MET A 182 -1.12 -16.47 -23.32
C MET A 182 0.11 -17.19 -22.74
N PHE A 183 -0.11 -18.12 -21.80
CA PHE A 183 0.97 -18.87 -21.17
C PHE A 183 1.75 -19.71 -22.19
N ALA A 184 1.06 -20.37 -23.13
CA ALA A 184 1.71 -21.09 -24.21
C ALA A 184 2.57 -20.17 -25.10
N THR A 185 2.08 -18.97 -25.40
CA THR A 185 2.81 -17.97 -26.20
C THR A 185 4.08 -17.52 -25.49
N PHE A 186 4.01 -17.23 -24.20
CA PHE A 186 5.17 -16.81 -23.40
C PHE A 186 6.16 -17.95 -23.15
N ALA A 187 5.67 -19.17 -22.85
CA ALA A 187 6.52 -20.35 -22.72
C ALA A 187 7.27 -20.65 -24.03
N HIS A 188 6.58 -20.57 -25.17
CA HIS A 188 7.22 -20.71 -26.48
C HIS A 188 8.26 -19.61 -26.74
N SER A 189 7.96 -18.36 -26.40
CA SER A 189 8.92 -17.26 -26.55
C SER A 189 10.16 -17.44 -25.68
N TRP A 190 10.00 -17.87 -24.43
CA TRP A 190 11.09 -18.10 -23.51
C TRP A 190 12.05 -19.19 -24.02
N VAL A 191 11.49 -20.32 -24.48
CA VAL A 191 12.27 -21.48 -24.90
C VAL A 191 12.84 -21.32 -26.32
N ALA A 192 12.02 -20.85 -27.27
CA ALA A 192 12.33 -20.88 -28.70
C ALA A 192 12.18 -19.53 -29.42
N GLY A 193 11.85 -18.47 -28.70
CA GLY A 193 11.71 -17.13 -29.27
C GLY A 193 13.03 -16.60 -29.84
N PRO A 194 12.98 -15.79 -30.92
CA PRO A 194 14.16 -15.10 -31.41
C PRO A 194 14.64 -14.05 -30.39
N ARG A 195 15.92 -13.71 -30.44
CA ARG A 195 16.50 -12.67 -29.57
C ARG A 195 15.82 -11.34 -29.84
N ALA A 196 15.44 -10.64 -28.77
CA ALA A 196 14.85 -9.32 -28.86
C ALA A 196 15.91 -8.28 -29.26
N PRO A 197 15.56 -7.31 -30.12
CA PRO A 197 16.36 -6.09 -30.25
C PRO A 197 16.28 -5.26 -28.96
N GLU A 198 17.18 -4.29 -28.83
CA GLU A 198 17.18 -3.33 -27.71
C GLU A 198 15.85 -2.57 -27.63
N ASN A 199 15.38 -2.12 -28.80
CA ASN A 199 14.08 -1.50 -28.99
C ASN A 199 13.26 -2.23 -30.09
N PRO A 200 12.31 -3.10 -29.71
CA PRO A 200 11.38 -3.72 -30.66
C PRO A 200 10.28 -2.76 -31.15
N TRP A 201 10.14 -1.60 -30.50
CA TRP A 201 9.10 -0.60 -30.76
C TRP A 201 9.72 0.67 -31.35
N GLU A 202 9.95 0.66 -32.67
CA GLU A 202 10.68 1.68 -33.45
C GLU A 202 10.44 3.16 -33.05
N PHE A 203 9.22 3.54 -32.67
CA PHE A 203 8.87 4.92 -32.32
C PHE A 203 8.77 5.19 -30.82
N SER A 204 9.13 4.23 -29.98
CA SER A 204 9.22 4.44 -28.54
C SER A 204 10.34 5.42 -28.22
N ARG A 205 10.06 6.37 -27.33
CA ARG A 205 11.00 7.44 -26.92
C ARG A 205 11.32 7.41 -25.44
N THR A 206 10.84 6.38 -24.74
CA THR A 206 11.00 6.25 -23.30
C THR A 206 12.33 5.56 -22.97
N ALA A 207 12.91 5.92 -21.82
CA ALA A 207 14.30 5.59 -21.48
C ALA A 207 14.57 4.09 -21.38
N GLU A 208 13.56 3.28 -21.06
CA GLU A 208 13.69 1.82 -20.94
C GLU A 208 14.03 1.14 -22.27
N TRP A 209 13.75 1.78 -23.42
CA TRP A 209 14.07 1.25 -24.75
C TRP A 209 15.38 1.79 -25.33
N ALA A 210 16.08 2.64 -24.59
CA ALA A 210 17.40 3.16 -24.97
C ALA A 210 18.56 2.28 -24.47
N ILE A 211 18.26 1.13 -23.85
CA ILE A 211 19.23 0.19 -23.27
C ILE A 211 19.00 -1.23 -23.79
N PRO A 212 19.98 -2.14 -23.61
CA PRO A 212 19.83 -3.54 -24.00
C PRO A 212 18.61 -4.26 -23.40
N SER A 213 18.28 -5.41 -24.00
CA SER A 213 17.18 -6.29 -23.59
C SER A 213 17.73 -7.71 -23.35
N PRO A 214 17.83 -8.19 -22.09
CA PRO A 214 17.48 -7.52 -20.84
C PRO A 214 18.44 -6.37 -20.46
N PRO A 215 18.02 -5.45 -19.57
CA PRO A 215 18.85 -4.34 -19.15
C PRO A 215 20.09 -4.81 -18.35
N PRO A 216 21.21 -4.06 -18.38
CA PRO A 216 22.32 -4.27 -17.46
C PRO A 216 21.92 -3.91 -16.02
N LEU A 217 22.70 -4.35 -15.03
CA LEU A 217 22.40 -4.13 -13.60
C LEU A 217 22.23 -2.64 -13.25
N GLU A 218 23.09 -1.78 -13.80
CA GLU A 218 23.07 -0.34 -13.54
C GLU A 218 22.05 0.43 -14.38
N ASN A 219 21.33 -0.27 -15.28
CA ASN A 219 20.44 0.30 -16.31
C ASN A 219 21.14 1.23 -17.31
N TRP A 220 21.57 2.43 -16.88
CA TRP A 220 22.14 3.49 -17.72
C TRP A 220 23.43 4.05 -17.12
N ASP A 221 24.41 4.38 -17.97
CA ASP A 221 25.66 5.03 -17.55
C ASP A 221 25.49 6.53 -17.19
N GLY A 222 24.31 7.11 -17.43
CA GLY A 222 24.01 8.51 -17.15
C GLY A 222 22.52 8.73 -16.86
N ARG A 223 22.16 9.93 -16.40
CA ARG A 223 20.77 10.22 -16.00
C ARG A 223 19.91 10.54 -17.22
N PRO A 224 18.75 9.86 -17.41
CA PRO A 224 17.83 10.21 -18.49
C PRO A 224 17.22 11.60 -18.26
N SER A 225 17.24 12.43 -19.30
CA SER A 225 16.69 13.78 -19.32
C SER A 225 15.87 14.01 -20.58
N TYR A 226 14.77 14.76 -20.46
CA TYR A 226 13.93 15.22 -21.57
C TYR A 226 13.94 16.74 -21.72
N ALA A 227 14.89 17.44 -21.08
CA ALA A 227 14.92 18.90 -21.03
C ALA A 227 15.05 19.55 -22.42
N SER A 228 15.72 18.89 -23.37
CA SER A 228 15.84 19.34 -24.76
C SER A 228 14.64 19.00 -25.64
N GLY A 229 13.64 18.27 -25.12
CA GLY A 229 12.49 17.75 -25.87
C GLY A 229 12.73 16.36 -26.49
N SER A 230 13.94 15.81 -26.39
CA SER A 230 14.27 14.42 -26.71
C SER A 230 14.96 13.74 -25.53
N LEU A 231 14.97 12.40 -25.52
CA LEU A 231 15.71 11.64 -24.52
C LEU A 231 17.21 11.85 -24.74
N GLU A 232 17.89 12.33 -23.70
CA GLU A 232 19.34 12.46 -23.62
C GLU A 232 19.83 11.89 -22.30
N PHE A 233 21.05 11.36 -22.29
CA PHE A 233 21.71 10.91 -21.07
C PHE A 233 22.71 11.99 -20.66
N VAL A 234 22.41 12.64 -19.55
CA VAL A 234 23.27 13.68 -18.99
C VAL A 234 24.23 13.01 -18.02
N ASP A 235 25.51 13.27 -18.23
CA ASP A 235 26.54 12.90 -17.28
C ASP A 235 26.50 13.90 -16.12
N ASP A 236 26.00 13.44 -14.98
CA ASP A 236 25.92 14.26 -13.77
C ASP A 236 27.32 14.39 -13.08
N SER A 237 28.34 13.63 -13.51
CA SER A 237 29.71 13.74 -12.98
C SER A 237 30.39 15.06 -13.35
N ALA A 238 30.04 15.62 -14.52
CA ALA A 238 30.55 16.92 -14.97
C ALA A 238 29.95 18.10 -14.21
N ALA A 239 28.81 17.95 -13.54
CA ALA A 239 28.17 19.02 -12.78
C ALA A 239 28.85 19.30 -11.41
N ALA A 240 29.85 18.49 -11.02
CA ALA A 240 30.69 18.73 -9.84
C ALA A 240 31.83 19.74 -10.08
N THR A 241 32.01 20.19 -11.32
CA THR A 241 32.94 21.27 -11.72
C THR A 241 32.18 22.18 -12.68
N ASP A 242 31.95 23.46 -12.51
CA ASP A 242 32.43 24.50 -11.62
C ASP A 242 31.55 25.74 -11.90
N GLY A 243 31.55 26.71 -11.00
CA GLY A 243 31.32 28.09 -11.43
C GLY A 243 32.52 28.51 -12.28
N GLY A 244 32.46 28.31 -13.59
CA GLY A 244 33.55 28.69 -14.49
C GLY A 244 33.25 28.33 -15.93
N ALA A 245 33.14 29.32 -16.81
CA ALA A 245 32.99 29.05 -18.23
C ALA A 245 34.24 28.34 -18.78
N ALA A 246 34.09 27.15 -19.34
CA ALA A 246 35.11 26.52 -20.16
C ALA A 246 34.54 26.07 -21.52
N HIS A 247 34.96 26.79 -22.56
CA HIS A 247 34.91 26.39 -23.96
C HIS A 247 36.04 25.38 -24.24
N SER A 248 35.74 24.30 -24.97
CA SER A 248 36.58 23.74 -26.05
C SER A 248 35.81 22.58 -26.71
N GLU A 249 35.43 22.70 -27.98
CA GLU A 249 36.17 22.20 -29.16
C GLU A 249 36.47 20.70 -29.13
N GLY A 250 35.95 20.00 -30.15
CA GLY A 250 35.94 18.55 -30.23
C GLY A 250 37.31 17.92 -30.46
N THR A 251 37.47 16.69 -29.98
CA THR A 251 38.38 15.69 -30.55
C THR A 251 37.87 14.28 -30.21
N THR A 252 38.08 13.39 -31.17
CA THR A 252 37.73 11.98 -31.30
C THR A 252 38.23 11.03 -30.20
N ALA A 253 37.45 9.96 -29.99
CA ALA A 253 37.87 8.59 -29.64
C ALA A 253 38.94 8.42 -28.55
N GLY A 254 38.48 8.12 -27.34
CA GLY A 254 39.26 7.51 -26.28
C GLY A 254 38.33 6.86 -25.28
N VAL A 255 38.37 5.54 -25.18
CA VAL A 255 37.74 4.76 -24.11
C VAL A 255 38.39 5.23 -22.80
N SER A 256 37.71 6.11 -22.06
CA SER A 256 38.09 6.46 -20.70
C SER A 256 37.34 5.55 -19.74
N THR A 257 38.01 4.47 -19.35
CA THR A 257 37.76 3.75 -18.12
C THR A 257 37.94 4.70 -16.94
N ALA A 258 36.87 5.37 -16.52
CA ALA A 258 36.84 6.24 -15.35
C ALA A 258 35.91 5.62 -14.31
N GLY A 259 36.52 4.93 -13.34
CA GLY A 259 35.93 4.59 -12.04
C GLY A 259 34.67 3.75 -12.09
N GLU A 260 34.81 2.46 -12.40
CA GLU A 260 33.89 1.46 -11.86
C GLU A 260 34.03 1.48 -10.33
N GLU A 261 33.27 2.34 -9.64
CA GLU A 261 32.85 2.00 -8.28
C GLU A 261 31.98 0.76 -8.44
N GLU A 262 32.61 -0.39 -8.26
CA GLU A 262 31.99 -1.71 -8.20
C GLU A 262 30.82 -1.62 -7.21
N HIS A 263 29.60 -1.40 -7.70
CA HIS A 263 28.40 -1.39 -6.89
C HIS A 263 28.30 -2.79 -6.26
N ALA A 264 28.68 -2.88 -4.98
CA ALA A 264 28.62 -4.13 -4.25
C ALA A 264 27.20 -4.69 -4.36
N ASP A 265 27.06 -5.97 -4.69
CA ASP A 265 25.76 -6.64 -4.69
C ASP A 265 25.09 -6.43 -3.32
N HIS A 266 24.09 -5.56 -3.28
CA HIS A 266 23.32 -5.23 -2.08
C HIS A 266 22.20 -6.25 -1.82
N ALA A 267 22.31 -7.46 -2.37
CA ALA A 267 21.35 -8.54 -2.14
C ALA A 267 21.27 -8.89 -0.64
N SER A 268 20.14 -8.53 -0.04
CA SER A 268 19.81 -8.87 1.34
C SER A 268 18.79 -10.01 1.40
N ILE A 269 19.07 -11.03 2.19
CA ILE A 269 18.13 -12.13 2.45
C ILE A 269 17.07 -11.75 3.50
N TRP A 270 17.32 -10.70 4.29
CA TRP A 270 16.48 -10.40 5.45
C TRP A 270 15.06 -9.95 5.11
N PRO A 271 14.79 -9.19 4.02
CA PRO A 271 13.41 -8.90 3.61
C PRO A 271 12.57 -10.16 3.36
N LEU A 272 13.17 -11.21 2.78
CA LEU A 272 12.50 -12.51 2.62
C LEU A 272 12.23 -13.17 3.98
N GLY A 273 13.21 -13.11 4.90
CA GLY A 273 13.06 -13.60 6.26
C GLY A 273 11.94 -12.89 7.04
N VAL A 274 11.86 -11.56 6.93
CA VAL A 274 10.79 -10.73 7.53
C VAL A 274 9.43 -11.13 6.95
N GLY A 275 9.33 -11.29 5.63
CA GLY A 275 8.11 -11.75 4.97
C GLY A 275 7.66 -13.12 5.46
N PHE A 276 8.59 -14.08 5.59
CA PHE A 276 8.30 -15.41 6.13
C PHE A 276 7.90 -15.38 7.61
N GLY A 277 8.59 -14.58 8.44
CA GLY A 277 8.25 -14.40 9.84
C GLY A 277 6.84 -13.83 10.04
N LEU A 278 6.49 -12.79 9.26
CA LEU A 278 5.13 -12.22 9.26
C LEU A 278 4.08 -13.23 8.80
N PHE A 279 4.37 -14.01 7.76
CA PHE A 279 3.46 -15.07 7.30
C PHE A 279 3.17 -16.08 8.41
N VAL A 280 4.21 -16.62 9.06
CA VAL A 280 4.07 -17.59 10.16
C VAL A 280 3.32 -16.98 11.35
N PHE A 281 3.62 -15.73 11.70
CA PHE A 281 2.95 -15.00 12.77
C PHE A 281 1.45 -14.83 12.50
N PHE A 282 1.07 -14.30 11.33
CA PHE A 282 -0.34 -14.07 10.99
C PHE A 282 -1.09 -15.39 10.80
N LEU A 283 -0.45 -16.44 10.26
CA LEU A 283 -1.02 -17.77 10.20
C LEU A 283 -1.35 -18.30 11.61
N GLY A 284 -0.44 -18.11 12.57
CA GLY A 284 -0.68 -18.44 13.98
C GLY A 284 -1.85 -17.67 14.58
N LEU A 285 -1.96 -16.36 14.32
CA LEU A 285 -3.06 -15.54 14.84
C LEU A 285 -4.44 -15.97 14.32
N THR A 286 -4.55 -16.59 13.15
CA THR A 286 -5.85 -17.03 12.61
C THR A 286 -6.59 -18.04 13.49
N GLY A 287 -5.88 -18.81 14.32
CA GLY A 287 -6.47 -19.81 15.21
C GLY A 287 -6.54 -19.40 16.68
N ILE A 288 -6.42 -18.11 16.99
CA ILE A 288 -6.53 -17.62 18.38
C ILE A 288 -7.97 -17.54 18.88
N THR A 289 -8.97 -17.58 17.98
CA THR A 289 -10.38 -17.36 18.30
C THR A 289 -10.92 -18.30 19.39
N PRO A 290 -10.68 -19.62 19.37
CA PRO A 290 -11.13 -20.50 20.46
C PRO A 290 -10.59 -20.07 21.83
N TYR A 291 -9.30 -19.72 21.92
CA TYR A 291 -8.70 -19.22 23.17
C TYR A 291 -9.33 -17.91 23.66
N THR A 292 -9.69 -17.01 22.73
CA THR A 292 -10.38 -15.76 23.11
C THR A 292 -11.80 -16.00 23.61
N VAL A 293 -12.49 -17.00 23.07
CA VAL A 293 -13.83 -17.41 23.53
C VAL A 293 -13.74 -18.04 24.92
N ASP A 294 -12.85 -19.01 25.12
CA ASP A 294 -12.62 -19.65 26.42
C ASP A 294 -12.27 -18.63 27.50
N PHE A 295 -11.40 -17.66 27.15
CA PHE A 295 -11.06 -16.56 28.03
C PHE A 295 -12.30 -15.73 28.39
N ALA A 296 -13.09 -15.31 27.40
CA ALA A 296 -14.29 -14.51 27.61
C ALA A 296 -15.33 -15.23 28.48
N GLU A 297 -15.57 -16.52 28.23
CA GLU A 297 -16.45 -17.36 29.06
C GLU A 297 -15.94 -17.47 30.51
N GLY A 298 -14.64 -17.67 30.69
CA GLY A 298 -14.00 -17.73 32.01
C GLY A 298 -14.09 -16.43 32.82
N THR A 299 -14.30 -15.27 32.17
CA THR A 299 -14.46 -13.99 32.89
C THR A 299 -15.83 -13.83 33.56
N GLY A 300 -16.85 -14.61 33.17
CA GLY A 300 -18.23 -14.43 33.62
C GLY A 300 -18.94 -13.21 33.02
N VAL A 301 -18.31 -12.46 32.11
CA VAL A 301 -18.85 -11.28 31.41
C VAL A 301 -18.76 -11.48 29.88
N ALA A 302 -19.00 -12.71 29.43
CA ALA A 302 -18.97 -13.04 28.00
C ALA A 302 -20.10 -12.30 27.25
N PRO A 303 -19.87 -11.84 26.01
CA PRO A 303 -20.91 -11.22 25.18
C PRO A 303 -22.13 -12.13 25.00
N GLU A 304 -23.34 -11.57 25.11
CA GLU A 304 -24.55 -12.29 24.75
C GLU A 304 -24.49 -12.72 23.27
N GLY A 305 -24.68 -14.02 23.02
CA GLY A 305 -24.59 -14.57 21.67
C GLY A 305 -23.17 -14.79 21.17
N LEU A 306 -22.16 -14.85 22.06
CA LEU A 306 -20.84 -15.39 21.72
C LEU A 306 -20.99 -16.86 21.31
N VAL A 307 -21.20 -17.10 20.01
CA VAL A 307 -21.26 -18.46 19.46
C VAL A 307 -19.83 -18.95 19.30
N GLY A 308 -19.44 -19.95 20.10
CA GLY A 308 -18.17 -20.66 19.92
C GLY A 308 -18.03 -21.15 18.48
N THR A 309 -16.82 -21.11 17.94
CA THR A 309 -16.57 -21.48 16.53
C THR A 309 -16.82 -22.96 16.21
N GLY A 310 -17.12 -23.78 17.22
CA GLY A 310 -17.15 -25.24 17.14
C GLY A 310 -15.75 -25.86 16.97
N ALA A 311 -14.70 -25.05 16.90
CA ALA A 311 -13.32 -25.50 16.81
C ALA A 311 -12.67 -25.54 18.20
N GLU A 312 -12.09 -26.69 18.53
CA GLU A 312 -11.32 -26.88 19.75
C GLU A 312 -10.01 -26.07 19.73
N PRO A 313 -9.53 -25.55 20.87
CA PRO A 313 -8.22 -24.90 20.97
C PRO A 313 -7.11 -25.81 20.48
N ASN A 314 -6.42 -25.39 19.42
CA ASN A 314 -5.30 -26.15 18.85
C ASN A 314 -3.98 -25.43 19.17
N ILE A 315 -3.09 -26.11 19.89
CA ILE A 315 -1.81 -25.57 20.36
C ILE A 315 -0.86 -25.16 19.22
N VAL A 316 -1.06 -25.70 18.01
CA VAL A 316 -0.28 -25.36 16.82
C VAL A 316 -0.34 -23.86 16.55
N TYR A 317 -1.49 -23.21 16.72
CA TYR A 317 -1.64 -21.79 16.42
C TYR A 317 -0.85 -20.87 17.36
N PRO A 318 -0.94 -20.98 18.70
CA PRO A 318 -0.06 -20.27 19.62
C PRO A 318 1.43 -20.54 19.38
N VAL A 319 1.79 -21.80 19.07
CA VAL A 319 3.18 -22.17 18.74
C VAL A 319 3.65 -21.45 17.49
N LEU A 320 2.84 -21.41 16.42
CA LEU A 320 3.15 -20.67 15.21
C LEU A 320 3.24 -19.16 15.47
N THR A 321 2.36 -18.58 16.28
CA THR A 321 2.44 -17.16 16.67
C THR A 321 3.76 -16.86 17.36
N ALA A 322 4.14 -17.66 18.37
CA ALA A 322 5.40 -17.48 19.09
C ALA A 322 6.62 -17.69 18.18
N LEU A 323 6.60 -18.72 17.33
CA LEU A 323 7.65 -18.98 16.35
C LEU A 323 7.79 -17.82 15.36
N GLY A 324 6.68 -17.29 14.86
CA GLY A 324 6.63 -16.12 13.98
C GLY A 324 7.27 -14.89 14.64
N VAL A 325 6.98 -14.63 15.92
CA VAL A 325 7.63 -13.55 16.69
C VAL A 325 9.14 -13.75 16.78
N VAL A 326 9.60 -14.97 17.07
CA VAL A 326 11.04 -15.27 17.17
C VAL A 326 11.74 -15.08 15.83
N ILE A 327 11.17 -15.59 14.74
CA ILE A 327 11.72 -15.41 13.38
C ILE A 327 11.75 -13.92 13.02
N LEU A 328 10.66 -13.20 13.28
CA LEU A 328 10.56 -11.77 12.98
C LEU A 328 11.60 -10.97 13.77
N ALA A 329 11.75 -11.23 15.07
CA ALA A 329 12.75 -10.57 15.91
C ALA A 329 14.17 -10.86 15.42
N TYR A 330 14.48 -12.11 15.09
CA TYR A 330 15.78 -12.51 14.55
C TYR A 330 16.08 -11.81 13.22
N THR A 331 15.14 -11.87 12.28
CA THR A 331 15.31 -11.31 10.93
C THR A 331 15.40 -9.79 10.95
N LEU A 332 14.57 -9.09 11.72
CA LEU A 332 14.65 -7.63 11.88
C LEU A 332 15.95 -7.19 12.56
N PHE A 333 16.41 -7.94 13.57
CA PHE A 333 17.68 -7.64 14.24
C PHE A 333 18.86 -7.73 13.28
N HIS A 334 18.90 -8.77 12.45
CA HIS A 334 19.96 -8.91 11.45
C HIS A 334 19.82 -7.92 10.30
N PHE A 335 18.59 -7.63 9.85
CA PHE A 335 18.33 -6.64 8.81
C PHE A 335 18.81 -5.25 9.24
N GLY A 336 18.45 -4.83 10.46
CA GLY A 336 18.86 -3.53 10.99
C GLY A 336 20.36 -3.39 11.24
N ARG A 337 21.12 -4.50 11.25
CA ARG A 337 22.59 -4.49 11.39
C ARG A 337 23.30 -4.36 10.07
N GLU A 338 22.67 -4.77 8.98
CA GLU A 338 23.21 -4.73 7.63
C GLU A 338 23.43 -3.27 7.20
N GLN A 339 24.59 -3.00 6.63
CA GLN A 339 24.87 -1.68 6.06
C GLN A 339 24.29 -1.63 4.66
N PHE A 340 23.42 -0.66 4.43
CA PHE A 340 22.84 -0.40 3.13
C PHE A 340 23.16 1.04 2.75
N VAL A 341 23.86 1.21 1.63
CA VAL A 341 24.25 2.51 1.10
C VAL A 341 23.60 2.62 -0.27
N VAL A 342 22.74 3.63 -0.43
CA VAL A 342 22.20 4.00 -1.74
C VAL A 342 22.84 5.32 -2.12
N PRO A 343 23.50 5.41 -3.29
CA PRO A 343 23.93 6.70 -3.81
C PRO A 343 22.72 7.64 -3.93
N GLU A 344 22.78 8.80 -3.28
CA GLU A 344 21.77 9.83 -3.47
C GLU A 344 22.05 10.52 -4.81
N MET A 345 21.10 10.48 -5.74
CA MET A 345 21.27 11.15 -7.03
C MET A 345 21.31 12.67 -6.82
N ALA A 346 22.34 13.34 -7.34
CA ALA A 346 22.53 14.78 -7.22
C ALA A 346 21.34 15.63 -7.72
N ILE A 347 20.49 15.08 -8.61
CA ILE A 347 19.35 15.78 -9.24
C ILE A 347 17.98 15.13 -8.93
N ALA A 348 17.92 14.11 -8.04
CA ALA A 348 16.62 13.65 -7.51
C ALA A 348 15.90 14.73 -6.70
N GLU A 349 16.65 15.73 -6.21
CA GLU A 349 16.17 16.86 -5.43
C GLU A 349 15.52 17.95 -6.31
N ARG A 350 14.34 17.66 -6.90
CA ARG A 350 13.50 18.71 -7.50
C ARG A 350 12.26 18.98 -6.67
N TRP A 351 11.81 20.24 -6.76
CA TRP A 351 10.57 20.71 -6.14
C TRP A 351 9.39 19.76 -6.41
N PRO A 352 8.54 19.44 -5.42
CA PRO A 352 8.46 20.03 -4.08
C PRO A 352 9.38 19.39 -3.01
N PHE A 353 10.29 18.49 -3.37
CA PHE A 353 11.07 17.67 -2.42
C PHE A 353 12.59 17.92 -2.45
N GLY A 354 13.03 19.13 -2.81
CA GLY A 354 14.45 19.50 -2.76
C GLY A 354 15.02 19.34 -1.33
N GLY A 355 16.19 18.72 -1.19
CA GLY A 355 16.82 18.42 0.10
C GLY A 355 16.15 17.32 0.94
N VAL A 356 15.21 16.54 0.37
CA VAL A 356 14.61 15.37 1.05
C VAL A 356 15.14 14.08 0.43
N GLY A 357 16.08 13.43 1.10
CA GLY A 357 16.61 12.14 0.66
C GLY A 357 15.54 11.05 0.57
N ASN A 358 15.76 10.04 -0.27
CA ASN A 358 14.80 8.96 -0.56
C ASN A 358 14.29 8.25 0.71
N THR A 359 15.17 7.98 1.66
CA THR A 359 14.80 7.33 2.93
C THR A 359 13.88 8.22 3.76
N LYS A 360 14.15 9.53 3.82
CA LYS A 360 13.31 10.50 4.53
C LYS A 360 11.94 10.63 3.88
N PHE A 361 11.88 10.66 2.55
CA PHE A 361 10.62 10.62 1.82
C PHE A 361 9.83 9.34 2.11
N GLY A 362 10.49 8.19 2.14
CA GLY A 362 9.88 6.91 2.54
C GLY A 362 9.26 6.95 3.93
N VAL A 363 9.96 7.54 4.91
CA VAL A 363 9.43 7.76 6.27
C VAL A 363 8.19 8.66 6.24
N TRP A 364 8.20 9.76 5.47
CA TRP A 364 7.02 10.63 5.35
C TRP A 364 5.82 9.91 4.74
N VAL A 365 6.02 9.09 3.71
CA VAL A 365 4.95 8.28 3.11
C VAL A 365 4.41 7.27 4.11
N PHE A 366 5.28 6.62 4.87
CA PHE A 366 4.90 5.71 5.95
C PHE A 366 4.05 6.43 7.02
N LEU A 367 4.50 7.58 7.53
CA LEU A 367 3.75 8.37 8.53
C LEU A 367 2.42 8.91 7.97
N ALA A 368 2.38 9.28 6.69
CA ALA A 368 1.13 9.68 6.05
C ALA A 368 0.11 8.52 6.04
N SER A 369 0.57 7.27 5.93
CA SER A 369 -0.32 6.10 6.04
C SER A 369 -0.87 5.94 7.46
N ASP A 370 -0.06 6.16 8.50
CA ASP A 370 -0.51 6.11 9.89
C ASP A 370 -1.53 7.22 10.21
N VAL A 371 -1.35 8.43 9.64
CA VAL A 371 -2.34 9.52 9.74
C VAL A 371 -3.71 9.06 9.22
N VAL A 372 -3.74 8.32 8.11
CA VAL A 372 -4.99 7.80 7.54
C VAL A 372 -5.62 6.75 8.46
N VAL A 373 -4.81 5.83 9.03
CA VAL A 373 -5.30 4.79 9.95
C VAL A 373 -5.88 5.41 11.22
N PHE A 374 -5.12 6.26 11.92
CA PHE A 374 -5.60 6.93 13.13
C PHE A 374 -6.75 7.90 12.82
N GLY A 375 -6.70 8.62 11.71
CA GLY A 375 -7.78 9.49 11.25
C GLY A 375 -9.09 8.75 11.04
N ALA A 376 -9.05 7.53 10.47
CA ALA A 376 -10.23 6.69 10.30
C ALA A 376 -10.79 6.20 11.63
N VAL A 377 -9.94 5.72 12.55
CA VAL A 377 -10.38 5.24 13.87
C VAL A 377 -10.93 6.38 14.74
N ILE A 378 -10.25 7.53 14.78
CA ILE A 378 -10.70 8.74 15.50
C ILE A 378 -11.98 9.30 14.87
N GLY A 379 -12.07 9.35 13.54
CA GLY A 379 -13.28 9.76 12.84
C GLY A 379 -14.47 8.84 13.14
N GLY A 380 -14.23 7.53 13.18
CA GLY A 380 -15.22 6.53 13.59
C GLY A 380 -15.68 6.73 15.04
N TYR A 381 -14.75 7.00 15.95
CA TYR A 381 -15.06 7.34 17.35
C TYR A 381 -15.99 8.56 17.45
N ILE A 382 -15.61 9.68 16.83
CA ILE A 382 -16.40 10.92 16.86
C ILE A 382 -17.79 10.67 16.26
N PHE A 383 -17.87 9.97 15.14
CA PHE A 383 -19.13 9.64 14.50
C PHE A 383 -20.05 8.81 15.41
N MET A 384 -19.53 7.73 16.00
CA MET A 384 -20.29 6.86 16.91
C MET A 384 -20.73 7.62 18.15
N ARG A 385 -19.84 8.42 18.75
CA ARG A 385 -20.15 9.25 19.93
C ARG A 385 -21.31 10.20 19.68
N LEU A 386 -21.30 10.91 18.54
CA LEU A 386 -22.36 11.84 18.17
C LEU A 386 -23.71 11.13 17.93
N HIS A 387 -23.69 9.94 17.30
CA HIS A 387 -24.92 9.22 16.94
C HIS A 387 -25.50 8.37 18.07
N ALA A 388 -24.67 7.84 18.97
CA ALA A 388 -25.12 7.06 20.12
C ALA A 388 -25.73 7.94 21.23
N GLY A 389 -25.79 9.26 21.04
CA GLY A 389 -26.33 10.18 22.03
C GLY A 389 -25.46 10.26 23.28
N TRP A 390 -24.17 9.94 23.19
CA TRP A 390 -23.15 10.12 24.23
C TRP A 390 -22.84 11.62 24.44
N GLY A 391 -23.90 12.42 24.66
CA GLY A 391 -23.86 13.85 24.93
C GLY A 391 -23.51 14.16 26.38
N ASP A 392 -23.71 13.19 27.28
CA ASP A 392 -23.26 13.27 28.67
C ASP A 392 -21.83 12.72 28.81
N TRP A 393 -21.01 13.45 29.57
CA TRP A 393 -19.55 13.34 29.64
C TRP A 393 -19.08 12.19 30.54
N THR A 394 -19.59 10.98 30.35
CA THR A 394 -19.14 9.80 31.11
C THR A 394 -17.85 9.26 30.50
N ARG A 395 -16.73 9.62 31.12
CA ARG A 395 -15.40 9.13 30.75
C ARG A 395 -15.32 7.62 30.92
N VAL A 396 -14.77 6.93 29.92
CA VAL A 396 -14.41 5.52 30.04
C VAL A 396 -13.32 5.32 31.11
N PRO A 397 -12.26 6.16 31.21
CA PRO A 397 -11.31 6.09 32.32
C PRO A 397 -11.88 6.63 33.64
N PHE A 398 -11.67 5.90 34.74
CA PHE A 398 -12.13 6.26 36.10
C PHE A 398 -11.48 7.54 36.66
N ALA A 399 -10.33 7.96 36.10
CA ALA A 399 -9.62 9.17 36.49
C ALA A 399 -8.86 9.78 35.29
N SER A 400 -8.81 11.10 35.20
CA SER A 400 -8.06 11.82 34.16
C SER A 400 -6.56 11.94 34.47
N TRP A 401 -6.17 11.77 35.75
CA TRP A 401 -4.79 11.89 36.21
C TRP A 401 -3.81 10.92 35.53
N PRO A 402 -4.09 9.60 35.42
CA PRO A 402 -3.18 8.68 34.71
C PRO A 402 -2.93 9.10 33.26
N GLY A 403 -3.98 9.57 32.56
CA GLY A 403 -3.85 10.14 31.23
C GLY A 403 -2.99 11.40 31.21
N LEU A 404 -3.16 12.31 32.18
CA LEU A 404 -2.38 13.53 32.30
C LEU A 404 -0.90 13.24 32.56
N LEU A 405 -0.58 12.31 33.47
CA LEU A 405 0.79 11.83 33.70
C LEU A 405 1.41 11.34 32.40
N ASN A 406 0.69 10.49 31.67
CA ASN A 406 1.14 9.96 30.38
C ASN A 406 1.39 11.05 29.34
N THR A 407 0.57 12.10 29.32
CA THR A 407 0.80 13.26 28.45
C THR A 407 2.11 13.97 28.79
N TYR A 408 2.40 14.21 30.06
CA TYR A 408 3.68 14.81 30.47
C TYR A 408 4.86 13.89 30.13
N VAL A 409 4.73 12.60 30.38
CA VAL A 409 5.76 11.59 30.09
C VAL A 409 6.09 11.57 28.60
N LEU A 410 5.07 11.50 27.72
CA LEU A 410 5.29 11.47 26.27
C LEU A 410 5.86 12.79 25.73
N LEU A 411 5.30 13.94 26.10
CA LEU A 411 5.83 15.24 25.67
C LEU A 411 7.29 15.43 26.10
N THR A 412 7.64 14.97 27.31
CA THR A 412 9.03 14.98 27.78
C THR A 412 9.90 14.01 26.97
N SER A 413 9.36 12.84 26.60
CA SER A 413 10.07 11.86 25.79
C SER A 413 10.42 12.40 24.39
N SER A 414 9.48 13.11 23.74
CA SER A 414 9.75 13.86 22.50
C SER A 414 10.94 14.81 22.66
N PHE A 415 10.94 15.62 23.73
CA PHE A 415 12.06 16.53 23.98
C PHE A 415 13.40 15.79 24.12
N THR A 416 13.41 14.64 24.82
CA THR A 416 14.64 13.83 24.95
C THR A 416 15.13 13.25 23.62
N VAL A 417 14.23 12.95 22.67
CA VAL A 417 14.61 12.50 21.32
C VAL A 417 15.26 13.62 20.51
N VAL A 418 14.75 14.85 20.60
CA VAL A 418 15.40 16.01 19.98
C VAL A 418 16.79 16.21 20.57
N LEU A 419 16.95 16.08 21.89
CA LEU A 419 18.28 16.11 22.51
C LEU A 419 19.18 14.99 22.00
N ALA A 420 18.66 13.78 21.78
CA ALA A 420 19.42 12.67 21.21
C ALA A 420 19.96 13.03 19.82
N LEU A 421 19.13 13.62 18.96
CA LEU A 421 19.55 14.11 17.63
C LEU A 421 20.66 15.16 17.74
N VAL A 422 20.47 16.19 18.58
CA VAL A 422 21.49 17.24 18.79
C VAL A 422 22.80 16.65 19.33
N MET A 423 22.73 15.63 20.17
CA MET A 423 23.94 14.96 20.69
C MET A 423 24.62 14.08 19.63
N ALA A 424 23.86 13.47 18.73
CA ALA A 424 24.40 12.76 17.57
C ALA A 424 25.13 13.71 16.62
N GLU A 425 24.53 14.86 16.28
CA GLU A 425 25.15 15.92 15.46
C GLU A 425 26.45 16.46 16.08
N ARG A 426 26.49 16.56 17.42
CA ARG A 426 27.69 16.96 18.17
C ARG A 426 28.69 15.83 18.40
N GLN A 427 28.45 14.65 17.81
CA GLN A 427 29.27 13.45 17.97
C GLN A 427 29.50 13.06 19.44
N ASN A 428 28.55 13.37 20.32
CA ASN A 428 28.63 13.10 21.75
C ASN A 428 27.91 11.79 22.09
N LYS A 429 28.66 10.69 22.08
CA LYS A 429 28.15 9.35 22.43
C LYS A 429 27.41 9.29 23.77
N ARG A 430 27.99 9.90 24.81
CA ARG A 430 27.41 9.83 26.17
C ARG A 430 26.09 10.59 26.24
N GLY A 431 26.03 11.77 25.60
CA GLY A 431 24.81 12.56 25.47
C GLY A 431 23.74 11.80 24.68
N LEU A 432 24.09 11.25 23.52
CA LEU A 432 23.20 10.47 22.66
C LEU A 432 22.61 9.26 23.42
N PHE A 433 23.47 8.46 24.05
CA PHE A 433 23.05 7.29 24.83
C PHE A 433 22.16 7.67 26.01
N ALA A 434 22.50 8.73 26.75
CA ALA A 434 21.70 9.19 27.89
C ALA A 434 20.35 9.74 27.47
N SER A 435 20.29 10.55 26.41
CA SER A 435 19.05 11.12 25.88
C SER A 435 18.11 10.05 25.34
N LEU A 436 18.62 9.11 24.52
CA LEU A 436 17.81 8.01 24.00
C LEU A 436 17.40 7.02 25.11
N GLY A 437 18.27 6.79 26.10
CA GLY A 437 17.95 6.02 27.30
C GLY A 437 16.84 6.67 28.13
N ALA A 438 16.83 8.00 28.25
CA ALA A 438 15.75 8.74 28.89
C ALA A 438 14.42 8.59 28.11
N THR A 439 14.46 8.65 26.78
CA THR A 439 13.28 8.35 25.94
C THR A 439 12.73 6.95 26.21
N LEU A 440 13.61 5.95 26.24
CA LEU A 440 13.23 4.55 26.52
C LEU A 440 12.55 4.42 27.89
N LEU A 441 13.13 5.02 28.94
CA LEU A 441 12.57 4.98 30.29
C LEU A 441 11.20 5.67 30.38
N LEU A 442 11.05 6.82 29.71
CA LEU A 442 9.77 7.53 29.65
C LEU A 442 8.71 6.74 28.89
N GLY A 443 9.05 6.17 27.73
CA GLY A 443 8.10 5.33 26.99
C GLY A 443 7.73 4.04 27.73
N LEU A 444 8.66 3.41 28.46
CA LEU A 444 8.36 2.29 29.36
C LEU A 444 7.44 2.72 30.51
N THR A 445 7.64 3.93 31.05
CA THR A 445 6.76 4.51 32.07
C THR A 445 5.35 4.69 31.52
N PHE A 446 5.22 5.22 30.30
CA PHE A 446 3.92 5.36 29.62
C PHE A 446 3.21 4.01 29.49
N MET A 447 3.92 2.98 29.02
CA MET A 447 3.39 1.63 28.88
C MET A 447 3.00 1.01 30.24
N GLY A 448 3.77 1.28 31.30
CA GLY A 448 3.46 0.84 32.65
C GLY A 448 2.16 1.45 33.18
N VAL A 449 1.96 2.76 32.97
CA VAL A 449 0.70 3.43 33.33
C VAL A 449 -0.46 2.87 32.52
N LYS A 450 -0.29 2.62 31.21
CA LYS A 450 -1.31 2.00 30.36
C LYS A 450 -1.69 0.59 30.82
N ALA A 451 -0.69 -0.24 31.14
CA ALA A 451 -0.90 -1.59 31.65
C ALA A 451 -1.67 -1.56 32.99
N TYR A 452 -1.36 -0.60 33.87
CA TYR A 452 -2.11 -0.39 35.10
C TYR A 452 -3.57 0.00 34.82
N GLU A 453 -3.82 0.94 33.90
CA GLU A 453 -5.18 1.34 33.52
C GLU A 453 -5.99 0.17 32.97
N TYR A 454 -5.41 -0.62 32.07
CA TYR A 454 -6.08 -1.80 31.51
C TYR A 454 -6.32 -2.87 32.57
N GLY A 455 -5.34 -3.14 33.43
CA GLY A 455 -5.47 -4.12 34.51
C GLY A 455 -6.57 -3.75 35.51
N TYR A 456 -6.71 -2.46 35.84
CA TYR A 456 -7.81 -1.98 36.66
C TYR A 456 -9.17 -2.18 35.97
N LYS A 457 -9.28 -1.92 34.66
CA LYS A 457 -10.53 -2.14 33.91
C LYS A 457 -10.93 -3.62 33.88
N PHE A 458 -9.98 -4.50 33.58
CA PHE A 458 -10.23 -5.93 33.59
C PHE A 458 -10.65 -6.44 34.97
N SER A 459 -10.11 -5.87 36.05
CA SER A 459 -10.49 -6.28 37.43
C SER A 459 -11.90 -5.88 37.83
N ILE A 460 -12.47 -4.84 37.23
CA ILE A 460 -13.88 -4.44 37.40
C ILE A 460 -14.80 -5.02 36.33
N GLY A 461 -14.30 -5.94 35.50
CA GLY A 461 -15.09 -6.63 34.47
C GLY A 461 -15.32 -5.81 33.19
N GLU A 462 -14.55 -4.74 32.95
CA GLU A 462 -14.62 -3.91 31.76
C GLU A 462 -13.61 -4.38 30.69
N TYR A 463 -14.10 -5.09 29.68
CA TYR A 463 -13.32 -5.61 28.55
C TYR A 463 -13.66 -4.89 27.25
N TRP A 464 -12.90 -5.12 26.19
CA TRP A 464 -13.16 -4.51 24.88
C TRP A 464 -14.44 -4.97 24.19
N TRP A 465 -15.19 -5.92 24.75
CA TRP A 465 -16.48 -6.36 24.24
C TRP A 465 -17.67 -6.00 25.14
N THR A 466 -17.43 -5.35 26.29
CA THR A 466 -18.51 -5.07 27.26
C THR A 466 -19.46 -4.00 26.76
N SER A 467 -18.94 -3.03 26.03
CA SER A 467 -19.72 -1.96 25.42
C SER A 467 -18.96 -1.35 24.24
N ILE A 468 -19.66 -0.62 23.39
CA ILE A 468 -19.06 0.04 22.21
C ILE A 468 -18.03 1.09 22.65
N GLU A 469 -18.28 1.79 23.75
CA GLU A 469 -17.37 2.76 24.36
C GLU A 469 -16.03 2.10 24.72
N HIS A 470 -16.09 0.93 25.36
CA HIS A 470 -14.90 0.15 25.70
C HIS A 470 -14.21 -0.39 24.46
N SER A 471 -14.96 -0.95 23.50
CA SER A 471 -14.40 -1.45 22.24
C SER A 471 -13.56 -0.38 21.55
N ILE A 472 -14.11 0.83 21.37
CA ILE A 472 -13.40 1.91 20.68
C ILE A 472 -12.21 2.40 21.51
N TYR A 473 -12.36 2.50 22.84
CA TYR A 473 -11.26 2.87 23.73
C TYR A 473 -10.08 1.90 23.60
N PHE A 474 -10.32 0.59 23.76
CA PHE A 474 -9.27 -0.43 23.70
C PHE A 474 -8.68 -0.58 22.31
N VAL A 475 -9.48 -0.51 21.24
CA VAL A 475 -8.96 -0.55 19.87
C VAL A 475 -8.08 0.66 19.58
N THR A 476 -8.53 1.87 19.92
CA THR A 476 -7.80 3.10 19.59
C THR A 476 -6.54 3.25 20.44
N THR A 477 -6.65 3.06 21.75
CA THR A 477 -5.51 3.18 22.66
C THR A 477 -4.57 1.98 22.57
N GLY A 478 -5.08 0.79 22.22
CA GLY A 478 -4.27 -0.40 21.95
C GLY A 478 -3.49 -0.28 20.65
N LEU A 479 -4.10 0.29 19.60
CA LEU A 479 -3.39 0.63 18.37
C LEU A 479 -2.25 1.62 18.64
N HIS A 480 -2.51 2.68 19.42
CA HIS A 480 -1.46 3.62 19.85
C HIS A 480 -0.36 2.93 20.67
N ALA A 481 -0.74 2.11 21.64
CA ALA A 481 0.19 1.34 22.46
C ALA A 481 1.08 0.40 21.62
N LEU A 482 0.54 -0.22 20.57
CA LEU A 482 1.32 -1.02 19.62
C LEU A 482 2.41 -0.18 18.93
N HIS A 483 2.11 1.05 18.52
CA HIS A 483 3.10 1.96 17.93
C HIS A 483 4.17 2.37 18.94
N VAL A 484 3.79 2.65 20.20
CA VAL A 484 4.74 2.92 21.28
C VAL A 484 5.67 1.71 21.49
N ILE A 485 5.14 0.48 21.51
CA ILE A 485 5.95 -0.75 21.64
C ILE A 485 6.94 -0.88 20.48
N LEU A 486 6.52 -0.65 19.23
CA LEU A 486 7.41 -0.69 18.08
C LEU A 486 8.52 0.36 18.21
N GLY A 487 8.19 1.59 18.61
CA GLY A 487 9.17 2.64 18.90
C GLY A 487 10.15 2.25 20.01
N LEU A 488 9.68 1.62 21.08
CA LEU A 488 10.53 1.13 22.17
C LEU A 488 11.51 0.05 21.70
N LEU A 489 11.04 -0.88 20.85
CA LEU A 489 11.90 -1.91 20.25
C LEU A 489 13.01 -1.28 19.38
N ILE A 490 12.66 -0.25 18.59
CA ILE A 490 13.64 0.51 17.80
C ILE A 490 14.63 1.23 18.72
N ALA A 491 14.16 1.90 19.77
CA ALA A 491 15.02 2.59 20.73
C ALA A 491 16.00 1.63 21.44
N ILE A 492 15.53 0.44 21.85
CA ILE A 492 16.37 -0.61 22.43
C ILE A 492 17.45 -1.06 21.43
N PHE A 493 17.06 -1.30 20.18
CA PHE A 493 17.99 -1.69 19.12
C PHE A 493 19.04 -0.60 18.85
N MET A 494 18.63 0.66 18.79
CA MET A 494 19.53 1.80 18.61
C MET A 494 20.50 1.96 19.79
N LEU A 495 20.04 1.82 21.04
CA LEU A 495 20.91 1.82 22.21
C LEU A 495 21.94 0.69 22.17
N TYR A 496 21.52 -0.51 21.75
CA TYR A 496 22.43 -1.63 21.52
C TYR A 496 23.50 -1.30 20.47
N ARG A 497 23.12 -0.66 19.36
CA ARG A 497 24.04 -0.23 18.29
C ARG A 497 25.02 0.86 18.75
N ILE A 498 24.55 1.85 19.50
CA ILE A 498 25.41 2.90 20.09
C ILE A 498 26.41 2.28 21.07
N TRP A 499 25.95 1.33 21.88
CA TRP A 499 26.82 0.64 22.85
C TRP A 499 27.87 -0.24 22.18
N SER A 500 27.48 -1.01 21.15
CA SER A 500 28.32 -2.03 20.53
C SER A 500 29.30 -1.51 19.49
N ILE A 501 28.93 -0.49 18.70
CA ILE A 501 29.74 -0.05 17.54
C ILE A 501 29.79 1.48 17.36
N ASP A 502 29.43 2.27 18.37
CA ASP A 502 29.41 3.75 18.28
C ASP A 502 28.57 4.30 17.12
N ALA A 503 27.48 3.58 16.80
CA ALA A 503 26.59 3.93 15.70
C ALA A 503 26.00 5.35 15.83
N TYR A 504 25.66 5.91 14.67
CA TYR A 504 24.92 7.17 14.49
C TYR A 504 25.68 8.47 14.79
N LEU A 505 26.99 8.40 15.09
CA LEU A 505 27.82 9.59 15.29
C LEU A 505 28.32 10.20 13.96
N GLU A 506 28.55 9.36 12.95
CA GLU A 506 28.94 9.81 11.61
C GLU A 506 27.70 10.09 10.73
N ASP A 507 26.71 9.20 10.80
CA ASP A 507 25.42 9.36 10.13
C ASP A 507 24.28 9.45 11.15
N HIS A 508 23.82 10.67 11.41
CA HIS A 508 22.74 10.95 12.37
C HIS A 508 21.33 10.78 11.79
N ARG A 509 21.18 10.54 10.47
CA ARG A 509 19.87 10.42 9.80
C ARG A 509 18.97 9.34 10.42
N PRO A 510 19.47 8.15 10.83
CA PRO A 510 18.62 7.16 11.51
C PRO A 510 18.01 7.68 12.82
N VAL A 511 18.72 8.55 13.56
CA VAL A 511 18.20 9.19 14.78
C VAL A 511 17.13 10.20 14.45
N GLU A 512 17.31 10.97 13.36
CA GLU A 512 16.28 11.87 12.84
C GLU A 512 15.01 11.09 12.44
N PHE A 513 15.14 9.99 11.70
CA PHE A 513 14.00 9.18 11.24
C PHE A 513 13.25 8.52 12.39
N PHE A 514 13.97 7.99 13.38
CA PHE A 514 13.37 7.53 14.63
C PHE A 514 12.63 8.67 15.33
N GLY A 515 13.20 9.88 15.35
CA GLY A 515 12.55 11.05 15.91
C GLY A 515 11.26 11.44 15.21
N LEU A 516 11.23 11.46 13.88
CA LEU A 516 10.01 11.71 13.11
C LEU A 516 8.89 10.71 13.49
N TYR A 517 9.23 9.43 13.61
CA TYR A 517 8.29 8.40 14.06
C TYR A 517 7.82 8.63 15.49
N TRP A 518 8.74 8.85 16.43
CA TRP A 518 8.42 9.04 17.85
C TRP A 518 7.56 10.28 18.09
N HIS A 519 7.89 11.41 17.44
CA HIS A 519 7.09 12.62 17.49
C HIS A 519 5.68 12.41 16.94
N PHE A 520 5.53 11.61 15.88
CA PHE A 520 4.22 11.27 15.35
C PHE A 520 3.38 10.47 16.37
N VAL A 521 3.98 9.48 17.03
CA VAL A 521 3.32 8.72 18.11
C VAL A 521 2.84 9.64 19.23
N ASP A 522 3.62 10.67 19.57
CA ASP A 522 3.24 11.67 20.57
C ASP A 522 2.11 12.58 20.09
N ILE A 523 2.13 13.03 18.84
CA ILE A 523 1.05 13.83 18.25
C ILE A 523 -0.28 13.08 18.31
N VAL A 524 -0.30 11.79 17.99
CA VAL A 524 -1.51 10.97 18.09
C VAL A 524 -2.06 11.00 19.52
N TRP A 525 -1.20 10.84 20.54
CA TRP A 525 -1.63 10.89 21.94
C TRP A 525 -2.26 12.24 22.33
N VAL A 526 -1.74 13.36 21.80
CA VAL A 526 -2.31 14.69 22.01
C VAL A 526 -3.76 14.79 21.53
N PHE A 527 -4.19 13.99 20.56
CA PHE A 527 -5.59 13.85 20.17
C PHE A 527 -6.36 12.85 21.03
N LEU A 528 -5.76 11.70 21.35
CA LEU A 528 -6.43 10.65 22.13
C LEU A 528 -6.72 11.08 23.57
N PHE A 529 -5.82 11.84 24.19
CA PHE A 529 -5.98 12.29 25.57
C PHE A 529 -7.24 13.15 25.76
N PRO A 530 -7.46 14.24 25.01
CA PRO A 530 -8.72 14.98 25.09
C PRO A 530 -9.92 14.10 24.79
N LEU A 531 -9.86 13.27 23.75
CA LEU A 531 -11.00 12.48 23.27
C LEU A 531 -11.49 11.44 24.28
N PHE A 532 -10.61 10.84 25.08
CA PHE A 532 -10.98 9.78 26.02
C PHE A 532 -10.89 10.19 27.50
N TYR A 533 -10.08 11.19 27.86
CA TYR A 533 -9.79 11.53 29.26
C TYR A 533 -10.36 12.88 29.70
N LEU A 534 -10.64 13.78 28.76
CA LEU A 534 -11.23 15.09 29.06
C LEU A 534 -12.70 15.11 28.66
N MET A 535 -12.98 14.62 27.44
CA MET A 535 -14.30 14.48 26.86
C MET A 535 -14.94 13.16 27.25
#